data_AF-A0AA38SG24-F1
#
_entry.id   AF-A0AA38SG24-F1
#
_cell.length_a   1.000
_cell.length_b   1.000
_cell.length_c   1.000
_cell.angle_alpha   90.00
_cell.angle_beta   90.00
_cell.angle_gamma   90.00
#
_symmetry.space_group_name_H-M   'P 1'
#
loop_
_entity.id
_entity.type
_entity.pdbx_description
1 polymer ?
#
loop_
_entity_poly.entity_id
_entity_poly.type
_entity_poly.pdbx_seq_one_letter_code
_entity_poly.pdbx_strand_id
1 'polypeptide(L)' 'MLVMEAGHVMSIFDARVIKEGTRDEFLALANLARRCLNMNGKNKPTMKEVAVELEIIRMSRVPSII' A
#
# COMPACT_ATOMS: atom_id res chain seq x y z
N MET A 1 2.53 -15.53 -3.90
CA MET A 1 1.53 -14.45 -3.88
C MET A 1 1.64 -13.70 -5.21
N LEU A 2 0.98 -14.23 -6.25
CA LEU A 2 1.10 -13.75 -7.65
C LEU A 2 0.18 -12.56 -7.97
N VAL A 3 -0.65 -12.13 -7.03
CA VAL A 3 -1.72 -11.14 -7.26
C VAL A 3 -1.19 -9.69 -7.34
N MET A 4 0.11 -9.50 -7.13
CA MET A 4 0.69 -8.18 -6.90
C MET A 4 1.56 -7.69 -8.04
N GLU A 5 1.33 -8.24 -9.24
CA GLU A 5 1.84 -7.62 -10.45
C GLU A 5 1.10 -6.32 -10.70
N ALA A 6 1.83 -5.28 -11.11
CA ALA A 6 1.33 -3.92 -11.23
C ALA A 6 0.08 -3.79 -12.12
N GLY A 7 -0.16 -4.75 -13.01
CA GLY A 7 -1.33 -4.81 -13.90
C GLY A 7 -2.66 -5.18 -13.20
N HIS A 8 -2.63 -5.90 -12.08
CA HIS A 8 -3.83 -6.46 -11.44
C HIS A 8 -4.12 -5.92 -10.04
N VAL A 9 -3.29 -4.99 -9.52
CA VAL A 9 -3.47 -4.50 -8.14
C VAL A 9 -4.84 -3.85 -7.92
N MET A 10 -5.35 -3.15 -8.92
CA MET A 10 -6.61 -2.40 -8.81
C MET A 10 -7.83 -3.33 -8.72
N SER A 11 -7.76 -4.55 -9.27
CA SER A 11 -8.88 -5.51 -9.17
C SER A 11 -9.05 -6.12 -7.78
N ILE A 12 -8.12 -5.88 -6.86
CA ILE A 12 -8.17 -6.38 -5.48
C ILE A 12 -8.97 -5.43 -4.58
N PHE A 13 -8.91 -4.13 -4.84
CA PHE A 13 -9.56 -3.12 -4.01
C PHE A 13 -11.06 -3.03 -4.31
N ASP A 14 -11.85 -2.79 -3.26
CA ASP A 14 -13.29 -2.55 -3.41
C ASP A 14 -13.52 -1.31 -4.28
N ALA A 15 -14.48 -1.39 -5.20
CA ALA A 15 -14.79 -0.32 -6.14
C ALA A 15 -15.14 1.02 -5.47
N ARG A 16 -15.62 1.00 -4.21
CA ARG A 16 -15.85 2.20 -3.41
C ARG A 16 -14.53 2.89 -3.05
N VAL A 17 -13.52 2.10 -2.69
CA VAL A 17 -12.21 2.59 -2.26
C VAL A 17 -11.39 3.08 -3.44
N ILE A 18 -11.50 2.44 -4.62
CA ILE A 18 -10.77 2.85 -5.84
C ILE A 18 -11.00 4.33 -6.20
N LYS A 19 -12.17 4.90 -5.85
CA LYS A 19 -12.50 6.31 -6.10
C LYS A 19 -11.80 7.29 -5.16
N GLU A 20 -11.20 6.81 -4.08
CA GLU A 20 -10.68 7.62 -2.97
C GLU A 20 -9.15 7.76 -2.99
N GLY A 21 -8.46 7.20 -3.97
CA GLY A 21 -7.00 7.20 -4.02
C GLY A 21 -6.43 7.08 -5.42
N THR A 22 -5.11 7.24 -5.51
CA THR A 22 -4.38 7.12 -6.78
C THR A 22 -3.89 5.69 -6.98
N ARG A 23 -3.61 5.32 -8.24
CA ARG A 23 -3.01 4.01 -8.56
C ARG A 23 -1.71 3.76 -7.76
N ASP A 24 -0.90 4.79 -7.57
CA ASP A 24 0.39 4.68 -6.88
C ASP A 24 0.20 4.43 -5.38
N GLU A 25 -0.79 5.07 -4.76
CA GLU A 25 -1.17 4.77 -3.37
C GLU A 25 -1.64 3.32 -3.22
N PHE A 26 -2.46 2.83 -4.15
CA PHE A 26 -2.91 1.44 -4.14
C PHE A 26 -1.76 0.46 -4.34
N LEU A 27 -0.81 0.76 -5.23
CA LEU A 27 0.41 -0.03 -5.41
C LEU A 27 1.26 -0.05 -4.13
N ALA A 28 1.42 1.09 -3.46
CA ALA A 28 2.18 1.20 -2.22
C ALA A 28 1.50 0.43 -1.07
N LEU A 29 0.19 0.61 -0.88
CA LEU A 29 -0.61 -0.11 0.12
C LEU A 29 -0.56 -1.61 -0.09
N ALA A 30 -0.72 -2.05 -1.34
CA ALA A 30 -0.61 -3.45 -1.69
C ALA A 30 0.79 -3.96 -1.33
N ASN A 31 1.86 -3.29 -1.77
CA ASN A 31 3.23 -3.71 -1.47
C ASN A 31 3.53 -3.77 0.03
N LEU A 32 2.96 -2.87 0.83
CA LEU A 32 3.03 -2.94 2.28
C LEU A 32 2.31 -4.20 2.81
N ALA A 33 1.07 -4.44 2.38
CA ALA A 33 0.32 -5.65 2.75
C ALA A 33 1.07 -6.95 2.36
N ARG A 34 1.73 -6.98 1.20
CA ARG A 34 2.58 -8.11 0.75
C ARG A 34 3.67 -8.44 1.76
N ARG A 35 4.36 -7.41 2.26
CA ARG A 35 5.44 -7.58 3.23
C ARG A 35 4.90 -7.98 4.59
N CYS A 36 3.77 -7.42 5.02
CA CYS A 36 3.08 -7.85 6.25
C CYS A 36 2.64 -9.33 6.20
N LEU A 37 2.28 -9.83 5.01
CA LEU A 37 1.86 -11.21 4.77
C LEU A 37 3.01 -12.14 4.34
N ASN A 38 4.27 -11.73 4.53
CA ASN A 38 5.41 -12.57 4.18
C ASN A 38 5.38 -13.87 5.00
N MET A 39 5.53 -15.02 4.32
CA MET A 39 5.56 -16.35 4.95
C MET A 39 6.74 -16.49 5.92
N ASN A 40 7.86 -15.82 5.63
CA ASN A 40 8.97 -15.72 6.58
C ASN A 40 8.74 -14.53 7.52
N GLY A 41 8.45 -14.84 8.78
CA GLY A 41 8.17 -13.82 9.79
C GLY A 41 9.31 -12.83 10.05
N LYS A 42 10.56 -13.21 9.77
CA LYS A 42 11.71 -12.30 9.89
C LYS A 42 11.73 -11.19 8.83
N ASN A 43 11.01 -11.39 7.72
CA ASN A 43 10.90 -10.43 6.63
C ASN A 43 9.65 -9.55 6.76
N LYS A 44 8.82 -9.78 7.77
CA LYS A 44 7.66 -8.93 8.05
C LYS A 44 8.16 -7.62 8.67
N PRO A 45 7.61 -6.46 8.24
CA PRO A 45 7.90 -5.20 8.90
C PRO A 45 7.35 -5.22 10.33
N THR A 46 7.96 -4.44 11.20
CA THR A 46 7.44 -4.09 12.50
C THR A 46 6.22 -3.18 12.36
N MET A 47 5.32 -3.17 13.35
CA MET A 47 4.18 -2.26 13.33
C MET A 47 4.59 -0.78 13.31
N LYS A 48 5.78 -0.44 13.82
CA LYS A 48 6.34 0.91 13.72
C LYS A 48 6.64 1.29 12.27
N GLU A 49 7.30 0.40 11.52
CA GLU A 49 7.58 0.62 10.10
C GLU A 49 6.28 0.68 9.28
N VAL A 50 5.32 -0.19 9.59
CA VAL A 50 3.98 -0.17 8.97
C VAL A 50 3.30 1.19 9.19
N ALA A 51 3.30 1.70 10.43
CA ALA A 51 2.70 3.00 10.74
C ALA A 51 3.38 4.16 10.00
N VAL A 52 4.72 4.17 9.94
CA VAL A 52 5.49 5.19 9.21
C VAL A 52 5.16 5.16 7.72
N GLU A 53 5.11 3.98 7.11
CA GLU A 53 4.80 3.88 5.68
C GLU A 53 3.36 4.28 5.35
N LEU A 54 2.39 3.91 6.19
CA LEU A 54 1.00 4.36 6.03
C LEU A 54 0.90 5.89 6.12
N GLU A 55 1.66 6.51 7.02
CA GLU A 55 1.71 7.97 7.15
C GLU A 55 2.32 8.61 5.89
N ILE A 56 3.39 8.05 5.33
CA ILE A 56 3.98 8.51 4.06
C ILE A 56 2.97 8.44 2.91
N ILE A 57 2.25 7.31 2.77
CA ILE A 57 1.20 7.14 1.75
C ILE A 57 0.06 8.14 1.94
N ARG A 58 -0.28 8.47 3.20
CA ARG A 58 -1.30 9.48 3.51
C ARG A 58 -0.83 10.88 3.15
N MET A 59 0.44 11.21 3.43
CA MET A 59 1.03 12.52 3.18
C MET A 59 1.24 12.82 1.70
N SER A 60 1.41 11.81 0.83
CA SER A 60 1.49 12.02 -0.63
C SER A 60 0.21 12.63 -1.24
N ARG A 61 -0.90 12.66 -0.50
CA ARG A 61 -2.14 13.36 -0.90
C ARG A 61 -2.09 14.86 -0.69
N VAL A 62 -1.19 15.34 0.16
CA VAL A 62 -1.08 16.76 0.46
C VAL A 62 -0.31 17.38 -0.71
N PRO A 63 -0.91 18.30 -1.50
CA PRO A 63 -0.11 19.12 -2.38
C PRO A 63 0.90 19.82 -1.48
N SER A 64 2.19 19.75 -1.78
CA SER A 64 3.17 20.65 -1.18
C SER A 64 2.70 22.08 -1.46
N ILE A 65 1.95 22.67 -0.53
CA ILE A 65 1.68 24.09 -0.52
C ILE A 65 2.99 24.70 -0.05
N ILE A 66 3.83 25.01 -1.02
CA ILE A 66 4.91 26.00 -0.93
C ILE A 66 4.49 27.18 -1.78
#